data_AF-A0A0V0WV92-F1
#
_entry.id   AF-A0A0V0WV92-F1
#
_cell.length_a   1.000
_cell.length_b   1.000
_cell.length_c   1.000
_cell.angle_alpha   90.00
_cell.angle_beta   90.00
_cell.angle_gamma   90.00
#
_symmetry.space_group_name_H-M   'P 1'
#
loop_
_entity.id
_entity.type
_entity.pdbx_description
1 polymer ?
#
loop_
_entity_poly.entity_id
_entity_poly.type
_entity_poly.pdbx_seq_one_letter_code
_entity_poly.pdbx_strand_id
1 'polypeptide(L)' 'MPRYSDRHANTRLYVGRLSSRVRSRDLEYLFSRYGRVRDVDLKYDYAFVEC' A
#
# COMPACT_ATOMS: atom_id res chain seq x y z
N MET A 1 -6.35 -30.27 -13.10
CA MET A 1 -5.84 -29.53 -11.93
C MET A 1 -5.99 -28.04 -12.21
N PRO A 2 -6.98 -27.32 -11.63
CA PRO A 2 -7.03 -25.87 -11.79
C PRO A 2 -5.85 -25.26 -11.02
N ARG A 3 -4.97 -24.61 -11.76
CA ARG A 3 -3.90 -23.75 -11.25
C ARG A 3 -4.50 -22.37 -10.99
N TYR A 4 -4.72 -22.04 -9.73
CA TYR A 4 -4.43 -20.71 -9.20
C TYR A 4 -4.62 -20.78 -7.69
N SER A 5 -3.51 -20.89 -6.97
CA SER A 5 -3.49 -20.55 -5.56
C SER A 5 -3.52 -19.02 -5.50
N ASP A 6 -4.69 -18.40 -5.67
CA ASP A 6 -4.97 -16.96 -5.52
C ASP A 6 -4.92 -16.57 -4.02
N ARG A 7 -3.92 -17.06 -3.29
CA ARG A 7 -3.65 -16.66 -1.90
C ARG A 7 -2.85 -15.37 -1.80
N HIS A 8 -2.71 -14.63 -2.90
CA HIS A 8 -2.35 -13.22 -2.84
C HIS A 8 -3.65 -12.44 -2.79
N ALA A 9 -4.34 -12.46 -1.63
CA ALA A 9 -5.35 -11.47 -1.36
C ALA A 9 -4.70 -10.11 -1.65
N ASN A 10 -5.23 -9.39 -2.64
CA ASN A 10 -4.73 -8.08 -3.02
C ASN A 10 -5.14 -7.12 -1.89
N THR A 11 -4.35 -7.11 -0.81
CA THR A 11 -4.64 -6.31 0.38
C THR A 11 -4.28 -4.86 0.06
N ARG A 12 -5.28 -4.14 -0.44
CA ARG A 12 -5.19 -2.72 -0.74
C ARG A 12 -5.72 -1.91 0.43
N LEU A 13 -4.86 -1.10 1.02
CA LEU A 13 -5.15 -0.25 2.17
C LEU A 13 -5.39 1.18 1.71
N TYR A 14 -6.48 1.81 2.18
CA TYR A 14 -6.72 3.25 2.01
C TYR A 14 -6.18 4.00 3.22
N VAL A 15 -5.43 5.08 2.97
CA VAL A 15 -4.87 5.95 4.00
C VAL A 15 -5.29 7.39 3.70
N GLY A 16 -6.20 7.94 4.49
CA GLY A 16 -6.70 9.31 4.31
C GLY A 16 -6.07 10.32 5.28
N ARG A 17 -6.45 11.59 5.11
CA ARG A 17 -5.99 12.72 5.95
C ARG A 17 -4.47 12.86 5.97
N LEU A 18 -3.84 12.60 4.83
CA LEU A 18 -2.40 12.78 4.68
C LEU A 18 -2.08 14.28 4.61
N SER A 19 -1.07 14.68 5.38
CA SER A 19 -0.47 16.01 5.25
C SER A 19 0.15 16.16 3.86
N SER A 20 0.09 17.34 3.27
CA SER A 20 0.72 17.65 1.96
C SER A 20 2.25 17.46 1.93
N ARG A 21 2.86 17.29 3.12
CA ARG A 21 4.28 16.98 3.29
C ARG A 21 4.60 15.50 3.15
N VAL A 22 3.61 14.61 3.22
CA VAL A 22 3.81 13.16 3.08
C VAL A 22 4.28 12.84 1.65
N ARG A 23 5.21 11.88 1.55
CA ARG A 23 5.73 11.33 0.30
C ARG A 23 5.46 9.83 0.26
N SER A 24 5.45 9.25 -0.94
CA SER A 24 5.28 7.79 -1.13
C SER A 24 6.31 6.98 -0.32
N ARG A 25 7.57 7.43 -0.28
CA ARG A 25 8.64 6.80 0.50
C ARG A 25 8.37 6.74 2.01
N ASP A 26 7.65 7.72 2.56
CA ASP A 26 7.28 7.71 3.98
C ASP A 26 6.30 6.57 4.26
N LEU A 27 5.34 6.36 3.36
CA LEU A 27 4.38 5.27 3.44
C LEU A 27 5.06 3.91 3.23
N GLU A 28 5.90 3.79 2.20
CA GLU A 28 6.69 2.56 1.97
C GLU A 28 7.51 2.19 3.22
N TYR A 29 8.25 3.15 3.79
CA TYR A 29 9.04 2.94 5.00
C TYR A 29 8.18 2.52 6.20
N LEU A 30 7.05 3.19 6.39
CA LEU A 30 6.14 2.89 7.50
C LEU A 30 5.52 1.49 7.40
N PHE A 31 5.00 1.14 6.21
CA PHE A 31 4.31 -0.13 5.95
C PHE A 31 5.27 -1.30 5.75
N SER A 32 6.51 -1.05 5.31
CA SER A 32 7.57 -2.07 5.20
C SER A 32 7.84 -2.81 6.52
N ARG A 33 7.52 -2.20 7.67
CA ARG A 33 7.69 -2.83 8.99
C ARG A 33 6.64 -3.90 9.28
N TYR A 34 5.51 -3.86 8.57
CA TYR A 34 4.39 -4.80 8.76
C TYR A 34 4.31 -5.85 7.65
N GLY A 35 4.99 -5.63 6.52
CA GLY A 35 5.03 -6.56 5.40
C GLY A 35 5.71 -5.95 4.19
N ARG A 36 5.87 -6.75 3.13
CA ARG A 36 6.41 -6.26 1.87
C ARG A 36 5.38 -5.36 1.18
N VAL A 37 5.73 -4.10 1.01
CA VAL A 37 4.94 -3.16 0.18
C VAL A 37 5.24 -3.46 -1.29
N ARG A 38 4.18 -3.63 -2.10
CA ARG A 38 4.27 -3.85 -3.54
C ARG A 38 4.17 -2.54 -4.31
N ASP A 39 3.22 -1.69 -3.93
CA ASP A 39 2.98 -0.42 -4.60
C ASP A 39 2.34 0.61 -3.66
N VAL A 40 2.58 1.89 -3.94
CA VAL A 40 1.99 3.02 -3.23
C VAL A 40 1.51 4.08 -4.23
N ASP A 41 0.20 4.27 -4.31
CA ASP A 41 -0.42 5.33 -5.12
C ASP A 41 -0.82 6.51 -4.21
N LEU A 42 0.06 7.52 -4.14
CA LEU A 42 -0.15 8.75 -3.37
C LEU A 42 -0.95 9.77 -4.18
N LYS A 43 -2.08 10.22 -3.64
CA LYS A 43 -2.87 11.37 -4.12
C LYS A 43 -2.69 12.56 -3.16
N TYR A 44 -3.37 13.67 -3.45
CA TYR A 44 -3.14 14.95 -2.76
C TYR A 44 -3.36 14.89 -1.25
N ASP A 45 -4.39 14.16 -0.81
CA ASP A 45 -4.87 14.09 0.57
C ASP A 45 -5.08 12.65 1.08
N TYR A 46 -4.86 11.65 0.22
CA TYR A 46 -4.96 10.24 0.54
C TYR A 46 -4.01 9.37 -0.27
N ALA A 47 -3.86 8.10 0.10
CA ALA A 47 -3.07 7.12 -0.63
C ALA A 47 -3.70 5.74 -0.62
N PHE A 48 -3.31 4.93 -1.60
CA PHE A 48 -3.52 3.49 -1.59
C PHE A 48 -2.18 2.76 -1.44
N VAL A 49 -2.13 1.74 -0.59
CA VAL A 49 -0.95 0.89 -0.36
C VAL A 49 -1.31 -0.55 -0.65
N GLU A 50 -0.51 -1.23 -1.48
CA GLU A 50 -0.69 -2.65 -1.83
C GLU A 50 0.41 -3.50 -1.18
N CYS A 51 0.03 -4.61 -0.55
CA CYS A 51 0.92 -5.54 0.17
C CYS A 51 0.79 -6.99 -0.35
#